data_AF-A0A9X1SBK3-F1
#
_entry.id   AF-A0A9X1SBK3-F1
#
_cell.length_a   1.000
_cell.length_b   1.000
_cell.length_c   1.000
_cell.angle_alpha   90.00
_cell.angle_beta   90.00
_cell.angle_gamma   90.00
#
_symmetry.space_group_name_H-M   'P 1'
#
loop_
_entity.id
_entity.type
_entity.pdbx_description
1 polymer ?
#
loop_
_entity_poly.entity_id
_entity_poly.type
_entity_poly.pdbx_seq_one_letter_code
_entity_poly.pdbx_strand_id
1 'polypeptide(L)'
;MLNILQDADAAVAPIHDGATVMIGGFGKAGQPVELIEALLRQGAGNLTVVNNNAGNGEEGLAALIGAGRVRKIICSFPRQSDSQIFDAKYRAGEIELELVPQGNLAERIRAAGAGIGGFFTPTAYGTPLAEGKETRMIDGRGYVFETPLHADFALVKALKADRAGNLVYRKTARNFGPIMAAAAKNAIVQVREIVDIGQIDPETVVTPGIYVNSLVQVSREKAPAAA
;
A
#
# COMPACT_ATOMS: atom_id res chain seq x y z
N MET A 1 18.26 9.88 -5.43
CA MET A 1 19.02 8.90 -6.25
C MET A 1 18.45 7.53 -5.93
N LEU A 2 18.23 6.69 -6.93
CA LEU A 2 17.65 5.36 -6.76
C LEU A 2 18.64 4.42 -6.06
N ASN A 3 18.19 3.68 -5.05
CA ASN A 3 18.98 2.65 -4.37
C ASN A 3 18.58 1.26 -4.88
N ILE A 4 19.51 0.50 -5.43
CA ILE A 4 19.28 -0.92 -5.76
C ILE A 4 19.91 -1.74 -4.63
N LEU A 5 19.07 -2.44 -3.88
CA LEU A 5 19.44 -3.13 -2.65
C LEU A 5 19.53 -4.64 -2.87
N GLN A 6 20.39 -5.28 -2.11
CA GLN A 6 20.74 -6.69 -2.27
C GLN A 6 19.61 -7.64 -1.83
N ASP A 7 18.83 -7.25 -0.82
CA ASP A 7 17.79 -8.08 -0.20
C ASP A 7 16.68 -7.22 0.42
N ALA A 8 15.59 -7.89 0.83
CA ALA A 8 14.41 -7.25 1.38
C ALA A 8 14.66 -6.66 2.78
N ASP A 9 15.56 -7.26 3.58
CA ASP A 9 15.85 -6.81 4.95
C ASP A 9 16.58 -5.45 4.93
N ALA A 10 17.56 -5.29 4.04
CA ALA A 10 18.23 -4.02 3.80
C ALA A 10 17.24 -2.95 3.27
N ALA A 11 16.26 -3.36 2.47
CA ALA A 11 15.26 -2.46 1.89
C ALA A 11 14.31 -1.85 2.93
N VAL A 12 13.92 -2.63 3.95
CA VAL A 12 13.00 -2.16 5.00
C VAL A 12 13.71 -1.61 6.24
N ALA A 13 15.03 -1.75 6.35
CA ALA A 13 15.81 -1.26 7.49
C ALA A 13 15.52 0.19 7.93
N PRO A 14 15.23 1.15 7.02
CA PRO A 14 14.91 2.52 7.40
C PRO A 14 13.51 2.71 8.03
N ILE A 15 12.63 1.71 7.97
CA ILE A 15 11.27 1.81 8.51
C ILE A 15 11.33 1.83 10.03
N HIS A 16 10.86 2.92 10.62
CA HIS A 16 10.91 3.15 12.06
C HIS A 16 9.54 2.94 12.72
N ASP A 17 9.55 2.78 14.04
CA ASP A 17 8.32 2.72 14.84
C ASP A 17 7.43 3.96 14.59
N GLY A 18 6.12 3.75 14.60
CA GLY A 18 5.15 4.83 14.41
C GLY A 18 4.92 5.26 12.96
N ALA A 19 5.72 4.77 12.01
CA ALA A 19 5.64 5.13 10.61
C ALA A 19 4.26 4.83 9.99
N THR A 20 3.88 5.66 9.02
CA THR A 20 2.76 5.33 8.12
C THR A 20 3.30 4.59 6.91
N VAL A 21 2.84 3.35 6.72
CA VAL A 21 3.31 2.45 5.67
C VAL A 21 2.14 2.09 4.74
N MET A 22 2.23 2.52 3.48
CA MET A 22 1.37 2.03 2.42
C MET A 22 1.85 0.68 1.95
N ILE A 23 0.97 -0.30 1.84
CA ILE A 23 1.30 -1.63 1.34
C ILE A 23 0.42 -1.88 0.12
N GLY A 24 1.06 -2.08 -1.03
CA GLY A 24 0.36 -2.42 -2.28
C GLY A 24 -0.34 -3.77 -2.23
N GLY A 25 -1.25 -3.98 -3.17
CA GLY A 25 -1.98 -5.24 -3.34
C GLY A 25 -3.50 -5.08 -3.25
N PHE A 26 -4.19 -6.11 -3.76
CA PHE A 26 -5.62 -6.32 -3.62
C PHE A 26 -5.82 -7.80 -3.25
N GLY A 27 -6.13 -8.08 -1.98
CA GLY A 27 -5.88 -9.40 -1.41
C GLY A 27 -4.43 -9.84 -1.67
N LYS A 28 -4.23 -11.06 -2.20
CA LYS A 28 -2.90 -11.60 -2.53
C LYS A 28 -2.30 -11.02 -3.83
N ALA A 29 -3.11 -10.44 -4.72
CA ALA A 29 -2.63 -9.97 -6.02
C ALA A 29 -1.82 -8.67 -5.87
N GLY A 30 -0.54 -8.71 -6.23
CA GLY A 30 0.34 -7.53 -6.14
C GLY A 30 0.80 -7.19 -4.73
N GLN A 31 0.58 -8.08 -3.76
CA GLN A 31 1.09 -7.90 -2.41
C GLN A 31 2.62 -8.13 -2.39
N PRO A 32 3.40 -7.21 -1.80
CA PRO A 32 4.86 -7.34 -1.68
C PRO A 32 5.23 -8.23 -0.48
N VAL A 33 4.96 -9.53 -0.59
CA VAL A 33 5.10 -10.51 0.51
C VAL A 33 6.50 -10.49 1.13
N GLU A 34 7.55 -10.54 0.31
CA GLU A 34 8.94 -10.60 0.77
C GLU A 34 9.35 -9.34 1.55
N LEU A 35 8.88 -8.16 1.14
CA LEU A 35 9.07 -6.91 1.89
C LEU A 35 8.27 -6.88 3.20
N ILE A 36 7.06 -7.43 3.20
CA ILE A 36 6.22 -7.50 4.42
C ILE A 36 6.85 -8.44 5.46
N GLU A 37 7.34 -9.59 5.02
CA GLU A 37 8.05 -10.53 5.89
C GLU A 37 9.37 -9.95 6.40
N ALA A 38 10.10 -9.23 5.56
CA ALA A 38 11.28 -8.47 5.99
C ALA A 38 10.92 -7.44 7.06
N LEU A 39 9.82 -6.70 6.88
CA LEU A 39 9.36 -5.72 7.87
C LEU A 39 8.96 -6.41 9.19
N LEU A 40 8.32 -7.58 9.12
CA LEU A 40 8.00 -8.38 10.30
C LEU A 40 9.26 -8.83 11.06
N ARG A 41 10.29 -9.29 10.34
CA ARG A 41 11.60 -9.64 10.93
C ARG A 41 12.32 -8.43 11.50
N GLN A 42 12.29 -7.30 10.79
CA GLN A 42 12.93 -6.04 11.17
C GLN A 42 12.33 -5.48 12.47
N GLY A 43 11.03 -5.67 12.69
CA GLY A 43 10.41 -5.54 14.01
C GLY A 43 9.81 -4.18 14.34
N ALA A 44 9.75 -3.23 13.39
CA ALA A 44 9.08 -1.95 13.62
C ALA A 44 7.62 -2.15 14.06
N GLY A 45 7.21 -1.41 15.09
CA GLY A 45 5.91 -1.45 15.73
C GLY A 45 5.17 -0.12 15.68
N ASN A 46 3.99 -0.11 16.31
CA ASN A 46 3.10 1.05 16.34
C ASN A 46 2.78 1.60 14.94
N LEU A 47 2.75 0.76 13.90
CA LEU A 47 2.60 1.20 12.52
C LEU A 47 1.16 1.63 12.21
N THR A 48 1.01 2.67 11.40
CA THR A 48 -0.24 2.90 10.66
C THR A 48 -0.09 2.27 9.29
N VAL A 49 -0.88 1.24 9.00
CA VAL A 49 -0.85 0.58 7.69
C VAL A 49 -2.01 1.06 6.83
N VAL A 50 -1.70 1.42 5.58
CA VAL A 50 -2.68 1.73 4.53
C VAL A 50 -2.66 0.60 3.51
N ASN A 51 -3.78 -0.11 3.37
CA ASN A 51 -3.93 -1.18 2.39
C ASN A 51 -5.40 -1.26 1.96
N ASN A 52 -5.69 -1.86 0.81
CA ASN A 52 -7.08 -2.05 0.41
C ASN A 52 -7.85 -2.97 1.39
N ASN A 53 -7.18 -3.97 1.97
CA ASN A 53 -7.71 -4.98 2.87
C ASN A 53 -6.93 -5.02 4.19
N ALA A 54 -7.45 -5.70 5.21
CA ALA A 54 -6.80 -5.84 6.52
C ALA A 54 -6.04 -7.18 6.70
N GLY A 55 -5.58 -7.78 5.60
CA GLY A 55 -4.90 -9.08 5.61
C GLY A 55 -5.86 -10.29 5.56
N ASN A 56 -5.32 -11.44 5.17
CA ASN A 56 -6.04 -12.70 4.97
C ASN A 56 -5.18 -13.88 5.41
N GLY A 57 -5.78 -14.87 6.06
CA GLY A 57 -5.06 -16.04 6.58
C GLY A 57 -4.05 -15.64 7.66
N GLU A 58 -2.84 -16.17 7.57
CA GLU A 58 -1.81 -16.03 8.62
C GLU A 58 -0.50 -15.41 8.11
N GLU A 59 -0.41 -15.09 6.82
CA GLU A 59 0.80 -14.58 6.16
C GLU A 59 0.72 -13.07 5.85
N GLY A 60 1.86 -12.48 5.50
CA GLY A 60 1.93 -11.09 5.05
C GLY A 60 1.36 -10.10 6.06
N LEU A 61 0.40 -9.27 5.62
CA LEU A 61 -0.22 -8.24 6.48
C LEU A 61 -0.91 -8.86 7.71
N ALA A 62 -1.50 -10.05 7.58
CA ALA A 62 -2.15 -10.72 8.71
C ALA A 62 -1.11 -11.08 9.79
N ALA A 63 0.09 -11.53 9.40
CA ALA A 63 1.19 -11.81 10.33
C ALA A 63 1.68 -10.55 11.06
N LEU A 64 1.81 -9.42 10.36
CA LEU A 64 2.18 -8.12 10.97
C LEU A 64 1.15 -7.69 12.04
N ILE A 65 -0.14 -7.84 11.74
CA ILE A 65 -1.23 -7.52 12.68
C ILE A 65 -1.20 -8.51 13.86
N GLY A 66 -1.05 -9.80 13.59
CA GLY A 66 -0.98 -10.85 14.62
C GLY A 66 0.16 -10.65 15.60
N ALA A 67 1.31 -10.20 15.11
CA ALA A 67 2.49 -9.85 15.90
C ALA A 67 2.37 -8.51 16.67
N GLY A 68 1.21 -7.83 16.60
CA GLY A 68 0.97 -6.57 17.32
C GLY A 68 1.77 -5.38 16.78
N ARG A 69 2.23 -5.44 15.53
CA ARG A 69 3.05 -4.36 14.93
C ARG A 69 2.23 -3.20 14.40
N VAL A 70 0.94 -3.41 14.16
CA VAL A 70 0.03 -2.43 13.54
C VAL A 70 -0.88 -1.83 14.59
N ARG A 71 -0.76 -0.53 14.87
CA ARG A 71 -1.66 0.20 15.77
C ARG A 71 -2.96 0.62 15.09
N LYS A 72 -2.89 0.93 13.78
CA LYS A 72 -4.03 1.45 13.01
C LYS A 72 -4.00 0.89 11.59
N ILE A 73 -5.16 0.46 11.10
CA ILE A 73 -5.37 0.11 9.69
C ILE A 73 -6.29 1.15 9.02
N ILE A 74 -5.90 1.62 7.84
CA ILE A 74 -6.74 2.43 6.96
C ILE A 74 -7.02 1.58 5.72
N CYS A 75 -8.27 1.16 5.53
CA CYS A 75 -8.62 0.24 4.45
C CYS A 75 -10.06 0.40 3.98
N SER A 76 -10.37 -0.23 2.83
CA SER A 76 -11.71 -0.20 2.25
C SER A 76 -12.56 -1.41 2.59
N PHE A 77 -11.92 -2.56 2.83
CA PHE A 77 -12.61 -3.81 3.08
C PHE A 77 -11.87 -4.65 4.12
N PRO A 78 -12.08 -4.38 5.43
CA PRO A 78 -11.34 -5.01 6.52
C PRO A 78 -11.77 -6.45 6.79
N ARG A 79 -13.04 -6.81 6.54
CA ARG A 79 -13.59 -8.13 6.91
C ARG A 79 -13.74 -9.02 5.70
N GLN A 80 -13.17 -10.22 5.77
CA GLN A 80 -13.27 -11.27 4.75
C GLN A 80 -13.50 -12.62 5.44
N SER A 81 -13.68 -13.70 4.67
CA SER A 81 -13.92 -15.04 5.26
C SER A 81 -12.76 -15.55 6.12
N ASP A 82 -11.56 -15.05 5.91
CA ASP A 82 -10.30 -15.46 6.54
C ASP A 82 -9.57 -14.29 7.23
N SER A 83 -10.30 -13.32 7.77
CA SER A 83 -9.76 -12.15 8.50
C SER A 83 -9.77 -12.31 10.03
N GLN A 84 -9.65 -13.54 10.55
CA GLN A 84 -9.84 -13.84 11.97
C GLN A 84 -8.86 -13.08 12.89
N ILE A 85 -7.60 -12.92 12.45
CA ILE A 85 -6.58 -12.21 13.22
C ILE A 85 -6.97 -10.73 13.40
N PHE A 86 -7.37 -10.06 12.32
CA PHE A 86 -7.83 -8.68 12.38
C PHE A 86 -9.09 -8.55 13.23
N ASP A 87 -10.10 -9.40 12.99
CA ASP A 87 -11.37 -9.37 13.74
C ASP A 87 -11.13 -9.52 15.26
N ALA A 88 -10.22 -10.40 15.68
CA ALA A 88 -9.87 -10.60 17.09
C ALA A 88 -9.19 -9.37 17.70
N LYS A 89 -8.16 -8.84 17.03
CA LYS A 89 -7.41 -7.65 17.49
C LYS A 89 -8.32 -6.41 17.57
N TYR A 90 -9.18 -6.21 16.58
CA TYR A 90 -10.10 -5.08 16.53
C TYR A 90 -11.14 -5.15 17.66
N ARG A 91 -11.73 -6.33 17.90
CA ARG A 91 -12.69 -6.53 19.00
C ARG A 91 -12.06 -6.40 20.38
N ALA A 92 -10.77 -6.71 20.51
CA ALA A 92 -10.01 -6.50 21.74
C ALA A 92 -9.61 -5.03 21.96
N GLY A 93 -9.85 -4.14 20.98
CA GLY A 93 -9.43 -2.74 21.04
C GLY A 93 -7.93 -2.53 20.86
N GLU A 94 -7.22 -3.53 20.35
CA GLU A 94 -5.75 -3.51 20.18
C GLU A 94 -5.32 -2.84 18.86
N ILE A 95 -6.24 -2.64 17.92
CA ILE A 95 -5.99 -1.99 16.63
C ILE A 95 -7.13 -1.04 16.27
N GLU A 96 -6.79 0.17 15.84
CA GLU A 96 -7.73 1.15 15.31
C GLU A 96 -8.07 0.87 13.83
N LEU A 97 -9.31 1.16 13.43
CA LEU A 97 -9.77 1.05 12.04
C LEU A 97 -10.28 2.40 11.53
N GLU A 98 -9.71 2.88 10.43
CA GLU A 98 -10.33 3.90 9.59
C GLU A 98 -10.87 3.24 8.32
N LEU A 99 -12.19 3.08 8.26
CA LEU A 99 -12.86 2.54 7.09
C LEU A 99 -13.07 3.64 6.05
N VAL A 100 -12.59 3.42 4.82
CA VAL A 100 -12.65 4.41 3.75
C VAL A 100 -13.22 3.76 2.48
N PRO A 101 -14.23 4.33 1.79
CA PRO A 101 -14.69 3.78 0.52
C PRO A 101 -13.53 3.61 -0.46
N GLN A 102 -13.44 2.47 -1.16
CA GLN A 102 -12.26 2.13 -1.97
C GLN A 102 -11.85 3.21 -2.97
N GLY A 103 -12.83 3.83 -3.64
CA GLY A 103 -12.59 4.95 -4.55
C GLY A 103 -12.00 6.17 -3.85
N ASN A 104 -12.51 6.53 -2.67
CA ASN A 104 -11.96 7.61 -1.85
C ASN A 104 -10.57 7.25 -1.33
N LEU A 105 -10.31 6.01 -0.93
CA LEU A 105 -8.97 5.57 -0.51
C LEU A 105 -7.95 5.76 -1.64
N ALA A 106 -8.28 5.29 -2.85
CA ALA A 106 -7.42 5.45 -4.03
C ALA A 106 -7.21 6.94 -4.36
N GLU A 107 -8.27 7.75 -4.32
CA GLU A 107 -8.19 9.16 -4.68
C GLU A 107 -7.48 10.01 -3.61
N ARG A 108 -7.60 9.68 -2.31
CA ARG A 108 -6.81 10.31 -1.24
C ARG A 108 -5.33 10.06 -1.40
N ILE A 109 -4.93 8.84 -1.78
CA ILE A 109 -3.53 8.49 -2.08
C ILE A 109 -3.07 9.22 -3.34
N ARG A 110 -3.86 9.20 -4.42
CA ARG A 110 -3.53 9.90 -5.66
C ARG A 110 -3.39 11.42 -5.47
N ALA A 111 -4.30 12.03 -4.71
CA ALA A 111 -4.26 13.45 -4.37
C ALA A 111 -2.98 13.81 -3.61
N ALA A 112 -2.57 12.97 -2.65
CA ALA A 112 -1.32 13.14 -1.91
C ALA A 112 -0.10 13.14 -2.84
N GLY A 113 0.00 12.14 -3.73
CA GLY A 113 1.12 12.05 -4.69
C GLY A 113 1.14 13.18 -5.73
N ALA A 114 -0.01 13.81 -6.00
CA ALA A 114 -0.13 14.94 -6.91
C ALA A 114 0.00 16.32 -6.22
N GLY A 115 0.18 16.37 -4.89
CA GLY A 115 0.22 17.62 -4.14
C GLY A 115 -1.12 18.37 -4.05
N ILE A 116 -2.25 17.66 -4.16
CA ILE A 116 -3.59 18.23 -4.08
C ILE A 116 -4.07 18.20 -2.62
N GLY A 117 -4.46 19.37 -2.09
CA GLY A 117 -4.84 19.55 -0.68
C GLY A 117 -6.15 18.90 -0.24
N GLY A 118 -6.94 18.38 -1.16
CA GLY A 118 -8.18 17.64 -0.91
C GLY A 118 -9.13 17.68 -2.12
N PHE A 119 -10.22 16.92 -2.05
CA PHE A 119 -11.20 16.84 -3.13
C PHE A 119 -12.61 16.58 -2.59
N PHE A 120 -13.62 17.00 -3.34
CA PHE A 120 -15.02 16.66 -3.07
C PHE A 120 -15.42 15.42 -3.86
N THR A 121 -16.09 14.48 -3.19
CA THR A 121 -16.61 13.24 -3.79
C THR A 121 -18.04 12.99 -3.30
N PRO A 122 -18.95 12.49 -4.14
CA PRO A 122 -20.30 12.15 -3.69
C PRO A 122 -20.31 10.87 -2.84
N THR A 123 -19.24 10.08 -2.91
CA THR A 123 -19.11 8.84 -2.15
C THR A 123 -19.09 9.15 -0.64
N ALA A 124 -19.84 8.36 0.13
CA ALA A 124 -20.10 8.51 1.56
C ALA A 124 -21.09 9.60 1.99
N TYR A 125 -21.52 10.50 1.09
CA TYR A 125 -22.52 11.52 1.46
C TYR A 125 -23.81 10.87 2.01
N GLY A 126 -24.30 11.38 3.14
CA GLY A 126 -25.49 10.87 3.82
C GLY A 126 -25.29 9.52 4.56
N THR A 127 -24.04 9.08 4.73
CA THR A 127 -23.68 7.87 5.50
C THR A 127 -22.87 8.23 6.74
N PRO A 128 -22.70 7.31 7.72
CA PRO A 128 -21.85 7.55 8.88
C PRO A 128 -20.38 7.88 8.52
N LEU A 129 -19.91 7.49 7.34
CA LEU A 129 -18.55 7.78 6.87
C LEU A 129 -18.33 9.28 6.51
N ALA A 130 -19.40 10.07 6.43
CA ALA A 130 -19.34 11.51 6.23
C ALA A 130 -19.45 12.31 7.54
N GLU A 131 -19.72 11.67 8.68
CA GLU A 131 -19.85 12.35 9.96
C GLU A 131 -18.54 13.07 10.33
N GLY A 132 -18.66 14.33 10.75
CA GLY A 132 -17.52 15.19 11.08
C GLY A 132 -16.72 15.72 9.89
N LYS A 133 -17.04 15.33 8.65
CA LYS A 133 -16.39 15.85 7.44
C LYS A 133 -17.14 17.06 6.87
N GLU A 134 -16.42 17.93 6.19
CA GLU A 134 -17.04 19.01 5.43
C GLU A 134 -17.89 18.42 4.29
N THR A 135 -19.10 18.96 4.11
CA THR A 135 -19.99 18.57 3.00
C THR A 135 -20.46 19.79 2.23
N ARG A 136 -20.73 19.61 0.94
CA ARG A 136 -21.21 20.67 0.05
C ARG A 136 -22.25 20.14 -0.92
N MET A 137 -23.18 21.01 -1.32
CA MET A 137 -24.03 20.78 -2.49
C MET A 137 -23.32 21.36 -3.73
N ILE A 138 -23.07 20.52 -4.72
CA ILE A 138 -22.45 20.90 -5.99
C ILE A 138 -23.40 20.41 -7.09
N ASP A 139 -23.91 21.33 -7.91
CA ASP A 139 -24.86 21.06 -8.99
C ASP A 139 -26.05 20.19 -8.58
N GLY A 140 -26.61 20.47 -7.40
CA GLY A 140 -27.78 19.77 -6.86
C GLY A 140 -27.49 18.39 -6.25
N ARG A 141 -26.22 17.97 -6.17
CA ARG A 141 -25.80 16.71 -5.54
C ARG A 141 -24.93 16.97 -4.31
N GLY A 142 -25.08 16.12 -3.29
CA GLY A 142 -24.28 16.18 -2.07
C GLY A 142 -22.90 15.54 -2.23
N TYR A 143 -21.87 16.22 -1.73
CA TYR A 143 -20.48 15.82 -1.75
C TYR A 143 -19.86 15.92 -0.36
N VAL A 144 -18.83 15.11 -0.12
CA VAL A 144 -18.01 15.07 1.09
C VAL A 144 -16.59 15.47 0.72
N PHE A 145 -15.97 16.30 1.54
CA PHE A 145 -14.56 16.64 1.41
C PHE A 145 -13.68 15.51 1.97
N GLU A 146 -12.70 15.07 1.19
CA GLU A 146 -11.70 14.08 1.58
C GLU A 146 -10.29 14.70 1.51
N THR A 147 -9.47 14.44 2.52
CA THR A 147 -8.10 14.94 2.62
C THR A 147 -7.09 13.96 2.00
N PRO A 148 -5.98 14.44 1.41
CA PRO A 148 -4.93 13.57 0.89
C PRO A 148 -4.37 12.65 1.98
N LEU A 149 -3.98 11.44 1.59
CA LEU A 149 -3.39 10.43 2.46
C LEU A 149 -1.93 10.24 2.09
N HIS A 150 -1.02 10.80 2.90
CA HIS A 150 0.42 10.67 2.75
C HIS A 150 0.97 9.49 3.56
N ALA A 151 2.14 8.98 3.19
CA ALA A 151 2.85 7.97 3.96
C ALA A 151 4.36 8.26 4.04
N ASP A 152 5.00 7.71 5.08
CA ASP A 152 6.46 7.77 5.20
C ASP A 152 7.11 6.76 4.24
N PHE A 153 6.50 5.58 4.13
CA PHE A 153 6.98 4.50 3.27
C PHE A 153 5.86 3.89 2.43
N ALA A 154 6.20 3.43 1.23
CA ALA A 154 5.35 2.54 0.44
C ALA A 154 6.09 1.25 0.10
N LEU A 155 5.49 0.10 0.40
CA LEU A 155 5.93 -1.21 -0.05
C LEU A 155 5.11 -1.58 -1.28
N VAL A 156 5.75 -1.75 -2.44
CA VAL A 156 5.08 -1.99 -3.72
C VAL A 156 5.69 -3.20 -4.43
N LYS A 157 4.86 -3.95 -5.16
CA LYS A 157 5.30 -5.03 -6.03
C LYS A 157 5.08 -4.65 -7.49
N ALA A 158 6.13 -4.74 -8.30
CA ALA A 158 6.05 -4.62 -9.75
C ALA A 158 6.58 -5.89 -10.43
N LEU A 159 6.33 -6.03 -11.73
CA LEU A 159 6.84 -7.16 -12.50
C LEU A 159 8.34 -6.99 -12.75
N LYS A 160 8.71 -5.85 -13.32
CA LYS A 160 10.07 -5.54 -13.77
C LYS A 160 10.34 -4.06 -13.51
N ALA A 161 11.59 -3.76 -13.18
CA ALA A 161 12.12 -2.40 -13.14
C ALA A 161 13.35 -2.28 -14.03
N ASP A 162 13.62 -1.10 -14.57
CA ASP A 162 14.95 -0.79 -15.11
C ASP A 162 15.85 -0.15 -14.04
N ARG A 163 17.14 0.03 -14.35
CA ARG A 163 18.09 0.71 -13.46
C ARG A 163 17.84 2.22 -13.29
N ALA A 164 16.86 2.79 -13.98
CA ALA A 164 16.38 4.15 -13.75
C ALA A 164 15.17 4.19 -12.80
N GLY A 165 14.61 3.03 -12.42
CA GLY A 165 13.48 2.88 -11.51
C GLY A 165 12.13 2.79 -12.21
N ASN A 166 12.08 2.78 -13.55
CA ASN A 166 10.82 2.70 -14.28
C ASN A 166 10.18 1.32 -14.09
N LEU A 167 8.89 1.29 -13.74
CA LEU A 167 8.19 0.05 -13.41
C LEU A 167 7.15 -0.33 -14.45
N VAL A 168 7.08 -1.63 -14.71
CA VAL A 168 5.95 -2.27 -15.41
C VAL A 168 5.30 -3.30 -14.48
N TYR A 169 3.98 -3.49 -14.65
CA TYR A 169 3.17 -4.37 -13.80
C TYR A 169 2.51 -5.47 -14.62
N ARG A 170 2.08 -6.55 -13.95
CA ARG A 170 1.39 -7.66 -14.61
C ARG A 170 -0.07 -7.74 -14.20
N LYS A 171 -0.97 -7.45 -15.14
CA LYS A 171 -2.42 -7.62 -14.98
C LYS A 171 -2.93 -6.88 -13.71
N THR A 172 -3.80 -7.53 -12.93
CA THR A 172 -4.44 -6.97 -11.72
C THR A 172 -3.49 -6.80 -10.53
N ALA A 173 -2.26 -7.33 -10.61
CA ALA A 173 -1.24 -7.07 -9.59
C ALA A 173 -0.73 -5.62 -9.57
N ARG A 174 -1.16 -4.78 -10.54
CA ARG A 174 -0.88 -3.34 -10.57
C ARG A 174 -1.59 -2.58 -9.44
N ASN A 175 -2.91 -2.75 -9.34
CA ASN A 175 -3.81 -2.14 -8.36
C ASN A 175 -3.35 -0.78 -7.76
N PHE A 176 -3.08 -0.71 -6.46
CA PHE A 176 -2.72 0.50 -5.72
C PHE A 176 -1.23 0.87 -5.85
N GLY A 177 -0.39 -0.02 -6.39
CA GLY A 177 1.07 0.16 -6.44
C GLY A 177 1.53 1.52 -7.00
N PRO A 178 1.07 1.93 -8.19
CA PRO A 178 1.50 3.20 -8.79
C PRO A 178 1.17 4.44 -7.96
N ILE A 179 -0.04 4.51 -7.41
CA ILE A 179 -0.48 5.68 -6.63
C ILE A 179 0.19 5.72 -5.26
N MET A 180 0.45 4.55 -4.64
CA MET A 180 1.18 4.48 -3.37
C MET A 180 2.64 4.88 -3.52
N ALA A 181 3.31 4.48 -4.61
CA ALA A 181 4.67 4.90 -4.90
C ALA A 181 4.79 6.43 -4.99
N ALA A 182 3.81 7.08 -5.63
CA ALA A 182 3.80 8.54 -5.75
C ALA A 182 3.46 9.28 -4.45
N ALA A 183 2.75 8.64 -3.51
CA ALA A 183 2.22 9.30 -2.31
C ALA A 183 3.11 9.17 -1.05
N ALA A 184 4.17 8.38 -1.11
CA ALA A 184 5.08 8.14 0.01
C ALA A 184 6.39 8.93 -0.11
N LYS A 185 7.00 9.29 1.03
CA LYS A 185 8.34 9.89 1.07
C LYS A 185 9.41 8.92 0.54
N ASN A 186 9.27 7.63 0.86
CA ASN A 186 10.16 6.57 0.41
C ASN A 186 9.38 5.37 -0.16
N ALA A 187 9.36 5.21 -1.48
CA ALA A 187 8.84 4.03 -2.14
C ALA A 187 9.91 2.94 -2.27
N ILE A 188 9.64 1.80 -1.63
CA ILE A 188 10.46 0.58 -1.67
C ILE A 188 9.70 -0.44 -2.52
N VAL A 189 10.31 -0.82 -3.63
CA VAL A 189 9.66 -1.65 -4.65
C VAL A 189 10.39 -2.97 -4.79
N GLN A 190 9.68 -4.07 -4.58
CA GLN A 190 10.16 -5.39 -4.98
C GLN A 190 9.76 -5.68 -6.42
N VAL A 191 10.69 -6.26 -7.17
CA VAL A 191 10.47 -6.69 -8.55
C VAL A 191 10.97 -8.11 -8.76
N ARG A 192 10.46 -8.77 -9.80
CA ARG A 192 10.95 -10.09 -10.20
C ARG A 192 12.27 -9.99 -10.97
N GLU A 193 12.46 -8.89 -11.70
CA GLU A 193 13.59 -8.71 -12.60
C GLU A 193 13.97 -7.23 -12.65
N ILE A 194 15.25 -6.94 -12.50
CA ILE A 194 15.85 -5.64 -12.80
C ILE A 194 16.57 -5.76 -14.14
N VAL A 195 16.22 -4.91 -15.09
CA VAL A 195 16.79 -4.85 -16.44
C VAL A 195 17.63 -3.61 -16.65
N ASP A 196 18.44 -3.59 -17.71
CA ASP A 196 19.21 -2.40 -18.07
C ASP A 196 18.32 -1.30 -18.66
N ILE A 197 18.81 -0.06 -18.59
CA ILE A 197 18.12 1.11 -19.13
C ILE A 197 17.91 0.90 -20.65
N GLY A 198 16.69 1.19 -21.12
CA GLY A 198 16.29 0.99 -22.51
C GLY A 198 15.70 -0.39 -22.81
N GLN A 199 15.71 -1.33 -21.86
CA GLN A 199 15.07 -2.64 -22.02
C GLN A 199 13.58 -2.65 -21.62
N ILE A 200 13.06 -1.52 -21.12
CA ILE A 200 11.63 -1.26 -20.97
C ILE A 200 11.23 -0.26 -22.05
N ASP A 201 10.22 -0.60 -22.84
CA ASP A 201 9.61 0.33 -23.79
C ASP A 201 9.01 1.52 -23.02
N PRO A 202 9.45 2.77 -23.29
CA PRO A 202 8.94 3.97 -22.63
C PRO A 202 7.40 4.07 -22.61
N GLU A 203 6.72 3.61 -23.66
CA GLU A 203 5.25 3.66 -23.78
C GLU A 203 4.54 2.67 -22.86
N THR A 204 5.28 1.71 -22.30
CA THR A 204 4.75 0.71 -21.37
C THR A 204 5.02 1.03 -19.90
N VAL A 205 5.83 2.07 -19.64
CA VAL A 205 6.17 2.50 -18.27
C VAL A 205 4.90 2.99 -17.57
N VAL A 206 4.57 2.32 -16.47
CA VAL A 206 3.39 2.66 -15.67
C VAL A 206 3.75 3.61 -14.54
N THR A 207 4.85 3.34 -13.86
CA THR A 207 5.37 4.18 -12.78
C THR A 207 6.74 4.66 -13.19
N PRO A 208 6.90 5.96 -13.51
CA PRO A 208 8.20 6.53 -13.80
C PRO A 208 9.13 6.43 -12.59
N GLY A 209 10.43 6.23 -12.84
CA GLY A 209 11.43 6.02 -11.79
C GLY A 209 11.60 7.16 -10.80
N ILE A 210 11.07 8.35 -11.09
CA ILE A 210 11.04 9.48 -10.15
C ILE A 210 10.28 9.18 -8.85
N TYR A 211 9.31 8.26 -8.89
CA TYR A 211 8.54 7.83 -7.72
C TYR A 211 9.17 6.65 -6.98
N VAL A 212 10.36 6.21 -7.35
CA VAL A 212 11.00 5.01 -6.80
C VAL A 212 12.28 5.39 -6.07
N ASN A 213 12.33 5.12 -4.77
CA ASN A 213 13.50 5.39 -3.94
C ASN A 213 14.39 4.16 -3.83
N SER A 214 13.80 2.96 -3.71
CA SER A 214 14.55 1.72 -3.54
C SER A 214 13.96 0.57 -4.36
N LEU A 215 14.84 -0.22 -4.99
CA LEU A 215 14.51 -1.45 -5.69
C LEU A 215 15.17 -2.64 -4.99
N VAL A 216 14.43 -3.74 -4.89
CA VAL A 216 14.97 -5.05 -4.55
C VAL A 216 14.46 -6.09 -5.54
N GLN A 217 15.37 -6.92 -6.06
CA GLN A 217 14.98 -8.06 -6.88
C GLN A 217 14.73 -9.26 -5.97
N VAL A 218 13.53 -9.84 -6.04
CA VAL A 218 13.18 -11.05 -5.29
C VAL A 218 13.07 -12.24 -6.25
N SER A 219 13.84 -13.29 -5.99
CA SER A 219 13.73 -14.56 -6.72
C SER A 219 12.47 -15.29 -6.27
N ARG A 220 11.90 -16.12 -7.16
CA ARG A 220 10.85 -17.06 -6.71
C ARG A 220 11.50 -18.05 -5.75
N GLU A 221 11.17 -17.98 -4.47
CA GLU A 221 11.12 -19.22 -3.69
C GLU A 221 9.96 -20.07 -4.22
N LYS A 222 10.15 -21.39 -4.24
CA LYS A 222 9.19 -22.36 -4.77
C LYS A 222 7.85 -22.11 -4.09
N ALA A 223 6.83 -21.74 -4.87
CA ALA A 223 5.46 -21.89 -4.41
C ALA A 223 5.30 -23.33 -3.87
N PRO A 224 4.74 -23.53 -2.67
CA PRO A 224 4.42 -24.89 -2.24
C PRO A 224 3.58 -25.52 -3.34
N ALA A 225 3.90 -26.76 -3.70
CA ALA A 225 3.13 -27.51 -4.66
C ALA A 225 1.66 -27.43 -4.19
N ALA A 226 0.78 -26.96 -5.08
CA ALA A 226 -0.65 -26.99 -4.81
C ALA A 226 -0.99 -28.45 -4.46
N ALA A 227 -1.45 -28.68 -3.23
CA ALA A 227 -2.00 -29.95 -2.78
C ALA A 227 -3.34 -30.19 -3.48
#